data_AF-A0A7C7DLN4-F1
#
_entry.id   AF-A0A7C7DLN4-F1
#
_cell.length_a   1.000
_cell.length_b   1.000
_cell.length_c   1.000
_cell.angle_alpha   90.00
_cell.angle_beta   90.00
_cell.angle_gamma   90.00
#
_symmetry.space_group_name_H-M   'P 1'
#
loop_
_entity.id
_entity.type
_entity.pdbx_description
1 polymer ?
#
loop_
_entity_poly.entity_id
_entity_poly.type
_entity_poly.pdbx_seq_one_letter_code
_entity_poly.pdbx_strand_id
1 'polypeptide(L)' 'MRPVLFEIGNLSIYSYGFFVALGIAVATLWMIYQSKKWGKSPDIVLDCVLIAVISGVIGARLFYVFLYEADYYLA' A
#
# COMPACT_ATOMS: atom_id res chain seq x y z
N MET A 1 6.20 -2.89 21.22
CA MET A 1 6.47 -2.56 19.81
C MET A 1 7.28 -1.28 19.77
N ARG A 2 8.37 -1.20 18.99
CA ARG A 2 9.07 0.08 18.76
C ARG A 2 8.30 0.82 17.65
N PRO A 3 7.69 2.00 17.91
CA PRO A 3 6.90 2.70 16.90
C PRO A 3 7.76 3.24 15.76
N VAL A 4 9.03 3.59 16.06
CA VAL A 4 10.03 4.04 15.11
C VAL A 4 11.11 2.96 14.96
N LEU A 5 11.38 2.54 13.73
CA LEU A 5 12.41 1.55 13.38
C LEU A 5 13.78 2.19 13.23
N PHE A 6 13.82 3.26 12.44
CA PHE A 6 15.05 3.98 12.09
C PHE A 6 14.75 5.47 12.05
N GLU A 7 15.72 6.27 12.47
CA GLU A 7 15.69 7.71 12.32
C GLU A 7 16.85 8.09 11.41
N ILE A 8 16.53 8.70 10.27
CA ILE A 8 17.53 9.23 9.34
C ILE A 8 17.42 10.75 9.41
N GLY A 9 18.23 11.35 10.29
CA GLY A 9 18.15 12.79 10.59
C GLY A 9 16.78 13.15 11.18
N ASN A 10 15.99 13.93 10.44
CA ASN A 10 14.66 14.38 10.85
C ASN A 10 13.51 13.49 10.31
N LEU A 11 13.83 12.38 9.65
CA LEU A 11 12.86 11.44 9.09
C LEU A 11 12.76 10.19 9.97
N SER A 12 11.65 10.06 10.71
CA SER A 12 11.34 8.86 11.49
C SER A 12 10.60 7.85 10.62
N ILE A 13 11.19 6.67 10.43
CA ILE A 13 10.55 5.55 9.74
C ILE A 13 9.72 4.76 10.73
N TYR A 14 8.40 4.84 10.60
CA TYR A 14 7.48 4.11 11.46
C TYR A 14 7.36 2.64 11.08
N SER A 15 7.29 1.78 12.10
CA SER A 15 7.13 0.33 11.95
C SER A 15 5.93 -0.05 11.11
N TYR A 16 4.80 0.62 11.33
CA TYR A 16 3.56 0.34 10.61
C TYR A 16 3.72 0.52 9.09
N GLY A 17 4.15 1.70 8.66
CA GLY A 17 4.33 1.99 7.23
C GLY A 17 5.41 1.12 6.59
N PHE A 18 6.49 0.84 7.31
CA PHE A 18 7.56 -0.02 6.84
C PHE A 18 7.08 -1.44 6.54
N PHE A 19 6.36 -2.07 7.47
CA PHE A 19 5.87 -3.43 7.27
C PHE A 19 4.76 -3.52 6.21
N VAL A 20 3.94 -2.47 6.06
CA VAL A 20 2.97 -2.39 4.94
C VAL A 20 3.70 -2.35 3.61
N ALA A 21 4.70 -1.48 3.44
CA ALA A 21 5.51 -1.40 2.23
C ALA A 21 6.25 -2.71 1.95
N LEU A 22 6.80 -3.35 2.99
CA LEU A 22 7.46 -4.65 2.89
C LEU A 22 6.50 -5.73 2.39
N GLY A 23 5.27 -5.78 2.93
CA GLY A 23 4.24 -6.72 2.48
C GLY A 23 3.90 -6.56 1.00
N ILE A 24 3.72 -5.31 0.55
CA ILE A 24 3.47 -5.00 -0.86
C ILE A 24 4.66 -5.44 -1.74
N ALA A 25 5.89 -5.17 -1.31
CA ALA A 25 7.10 -5.56 -2.05
C ALA A 25 7.21 -7.09 -2.18
N VAL A 26 7.03 -7.83 -1.09
CA VAL A 26 7.08 -9.31 -1.10
C VAL A 26 5.98 -9.90 -1.98
N ALA A 27 4.75 -9.39 -1.88
CA ALA A 27 3.63 -9.85 -2.71
C ALA A 27 3.87 -9.56 -4.20
N THR A 28 4.44 -8.40 -4.52
CA THR A 28 4.78 -8.02 -5.90
C THR A 28 5.85 -8.94 -6.48
N LEU A 29 6.93 -9.19 -5.74
CA LEU A 29 8.00 -10.11 -6.17
C LEU A 29 7.48 -11.52 -6.38
N TRP A 30 6.62 -12.01 -5.47
CA TRP A 30 5.97 -13.30 -5.60
C TRP A 30 5.11 -13.38 -6.86
N MET A 31 4.29 -12.36 -7.11
CA MET A 31 3.42 -12.31 -8.28
C MET A 31 4.21 -12.23 -9.59
N ILE A 32 5.32 -11.48 -9.63
CA ILE A 32 6.22 -11.45 -10.79
C ILE A 32 6.79 -12.84 -11.06
N TYR A 33 7.26 -13.54 -10.02
CA TYR A 33 7.78 -14.89 -10.15
C TYR A 33 6.70 -15.87 -10.65
N GLN A 34 5.48 -15.74 -10.14
CA GLN A 34 4.36 -16.59 -10.54
C GLN A 34 3.86 -16.27 -11.96
N SER A 35 3.87 -15.00 -12.36
CA SER A 35 3.52 -14.54 -13.72
C SER A 35 4.45 -15.15 -14.76
N LYS A 36 5.76 -15.20 -14.47
CA LYS A 36 6.74 -15.86 -15.35
C LYS A 36 6.44 -17.35 -15.53
N LYS A 37 6.03 -18.05 -14.46
CA LYS A 37 5.61 -19.47 -14.54
C LYS A 37 4.36 -19.68 -15.37
N TRP A 38 3.47 -18.70 -15.42
CA TRP A 38 2.23 -18.75 -16.19
C TRP A 38 2.37 -18.20 -17.62
N GLY A 39 3.59 -17.82 -18.05
CA GLY A 39 3.84 -17.25 -19.36
C GLY A 39 3.22 -15.86 -19.56
N LYS A 40 2.86 -15.16 -18.47
CA LYS A 40 2.29 -13.80 -18.50
C LYS A 40 3.37 -12.75 -18.30
N SER A 41 3.20 -11.58 -18.92
CA SER A 41 4.14 -10.46 -18.78
C SER A 41 4.15 -9.95 -17.32
N PRO A 42 5.34 -9.77 -16.71
CA PRO A 42 5.48 -9.15 -15.41
C PRO A 42 4.92 -7.72 -15.33
N ASP A 43 4.83 -7.02 -16.47
CA ASP A 43 4.34 -5.64 -16.54
C ASP A 43 2.90 -5.52 -16.03
N ILE A 44 2.05 -6.50 -16.33
CA ILE A 44 0.66 -6.52 -15.85
C ILE A 44 0.60 -6.57 -14.32
N VAL A 45 1.55 -7.27 -13.69
CA VAL A 45 1.62 -7.33 -12.22
C VAL A 45 1.95 -5.96 -11.64
N LEU A 46 2.92 -5.25 -12.25
CA LEU A 46 3.32 -3.93 -11.80
C LEU A 46 2.19 -2.90 -11.97
N ASP A 47 1.50 -2.93 -13.11
CA ASP A 47 0.33 -2.07 -13.37
C ASP A 47 -0.77 -2.30 -12.33
N CYS A 48 -1.09 -3.57 -12.06
CA CYS A 48 -2.08 -3.96 -11.05
C CYS A 48 -1.69 -3.48 -9.65
N VAL A 49 -0.43 -3.66 -9.24
CA VAL A 49 0.05 -3.22 -7.92
C VAL A 49 -0.03 -1.70 -7.79
N LEU A 50 0.37 -0.96 -8.83
CA LEU A 50 0.32 0.49 -8.83
C LEU A 50 -1.13 1.00 -8.67
N ILE A 51 -2.06 0.44 -9.43
CA ILE A 51 -3.49 0.77 -9.32
C ILE A 51 -4.02 0.38 -7.93
N ALA A 52 -3.66 -0.80 -7.41
CA ALA A 52 -4.10 -1.28 -6.10
C ALA A 52 -3.62 -0.38 -4.95
N VAL A 53 -2.37 0.08 -4.98
CA VAL A 53 -1.83 0.97 -3.94
C VAL A 53 -2.52 2.34 -3.98
N ILE A 54 -2.67 2.93 -5.16
CA ILE A 54 -3.33 4.24 -5.31
C ILE A 54 -4.79 4.16 -4.88
N SER A 55 -5.53 3.17 -5.38
CA SER A 55 -6.94 2.96 -5.01
C SER A 55 -7.10 2.60 -3.53
N GLY A 56 -6.16 1.88 -2.92
CA GLY A 56 -6.16 1.59 -1.49
C GLY A 56 -6.02 2.84 -0.63
N VAL A 57 -5.14 3.77 -1.00
CA VAL A 57 -4.97 5.04 -0.27
C VAL A 57 -6.21 5.93 -0.42
N ILE A 58 -6.72 6.08 -1.65
CA ILE A 58 -7.92 6.88 -1.92
C ILE A 58 -9.13 6.25 -1.22
N GLY A 59 -9.31 4.94 -1.37
CA GLY A 59 -10.40 4.18 -0.77
C GLY A 59 -10.39 4.27 0.75
N ALA A 60 -9.22 4.16 1.39
CA ALA A 60 -9.12 4.31 2.85
C ALA A 60 -9.57 5.70 3.32
N ARG A 61 -9.25 6.76 2.55
CA ARG A 61 -9.68 8.13 2.87
C ARG A 61 -11.17 8.33 2.65
N LEU A 62 -11.69 7.88 1.51
CA LEU A 62 -13.13 7.94 1.24
C LEU A 62 -13.92 7.15 2.29
N PHE A 63 -13.47 5.94 2.63
CA PHE A 63 -14.07 5.11 3.67
C PHE A 63 -14.12 5.83 5.02
N TYR A 64 -13.02 6.48 5.42
CA TYR A 64 -13.00 7.26 6.66
C TYR A 64 -14.01 8.42 6.63
N VAL A 65 -14.03 9.19 5.54
CA VAL A 65 -14.96 10.32 5.37
C VAL A 65 -16.41 9.85 5.44
N PHE A 66 -16.78 8.82 4.67
CA PHE A 66 -18.16 8.34 4.60
C PHE A 66 -18.68 7.65 5.87
N LEU A 67 -17.79 7.11 6.72
CA LEU A 67 -18.23 6.41 7.92
C LEU A 67 -18.13 7.23 9.20
N TYR A 68 -17.19 8.18 9.27
CA TYR A 68 -16.90 8.89 10.52
C TYR A 68 -17.23 10.38 10.46
N GLU A 69 -17.15 11.01 9.28
CA GLU A 69 -17.37 12.46 9.12
C GLU A 69 -18.38 12.79 8.01
N ALA A 70 -19.24 11.85 7.64
CA ALA A 70 -20.17 12.02 6.53
C ALA A 70 -21.07 13.24 6.73
N ASP A 71 -21.58 13.45 7.94
CA ASP A 71 -22.43 14.58 8.28
C ASP A 71 -21.71 15.93 8.19
N TYR A 72 -20.38 15.97 8.38
CA TYR A 72 -19.58 17.19 8.28
C TYR A 72 -19.25 17.56 6.83
N TYR A 73 -19.08 16.57 5.94
CA TYR A 73 -18.71 16.82 4.54
C TYR A 73 -19.88 16.76 3.54
N LEU A 74 -21.02 16.17 3.90
CA LEU A 74 -22.19 16.02 3.02
C LEU A 74 -23.37 16.94 3.39
N ALA A 75 -23.27 17.69 4.49
CA ALA A 75 -24.21 18.75 4.86
C ALA A 75 -23.78 20.09 4.25
#